data_AF-A0A5W4PTI8-F1
#
_entry.id   AF-A0A5W4PTI8-F1
#
_cell.length_a   1.000
_cell.length_b   1.000
_cell.length_c   1.000
_cell.angle_alpha   90.00
_cell.angle_beta   90.00
_cell.angle_gamma   90.00
#
_symmetry.space_group_name_H-M   'P 1'
#
loop_
_entity.id
_entity.type
_entity.pdbx_description
1 polymer ?
#
loop_
_entity_poly.entity_id
_entity_poly.type
_entity_poly.pdbx_seq_one_letter_code
_entity_poly.pdbx_strand_id
1 'polypeptide(L)'
;MELLCQQIVRDNPGLAGKITADSVGVRGVPVAKNVNGRNTQITLVGKPGKGFAGEITVYYDRLNLASLFKSGPNTVSIPRSAQTHAEALPAFNELNGLNLTASDITSPNVALMKYATPETVTLTAHANSLCYTGSCKMTYVYEPIAMYPKSGPGPKGLMAGNELYGFFGLVSAEELFTSDEMVYALYNGTNWPNRYAIKWLKFFLNGAVVFVPTRAICNVTWADLYNKGAVFDSGDAGRRPNSTYTPNDVEQLKYMVKRDDEGTHYFRMRIPYYTENADLPDWSKPPSITSILSLTSKLGSVNVYGEWGTLSTTDANFLDYVWLQHHNGGDQAYYQSISASYRSNTYIYTSSGFWPILEMFDVANEPVPLIDEGAELTWAPSVVTLTDIDQNESLRVVPITETSAAANPRPLVFNTDNTETATPAWVREASSDSPRPLLATTDNDERAYSVAVTGMASVKIRPIILTTDQIAQPSKITLGDTNGELDGFQ
;
A
#
# COMPACT_ATOMS: atom_id res chain seq x y z
N MET A 1 -16.88 34.61 10.86
CA MET A 1 -17.77 35.80 10.89
C MET A 1 -18.39 36.07 9.52
N GLU A 2 -17.60 35.99 8.45
CA GLU A 2 -18.12 36.12 7.07
C GLU A 2 -19.26 35.15 6.76
N LEU A 3 -19.08 33.85 7.05
CA LEU A 3 -20.13 32.84 6.88
C LEU A 3 -21.41 33.16 7.66
N LEU A 4 -21.29 33.68 8.89
CA LEU A 4 -22.45 34.09 9.68
C LEU A 4 -23.21 35.24 8.99
N CYS A 5 -22.50 36.27 8.52
CA CYS A 5 -23.11 37.37 7.79
C CYS A 5 -23.81 36.89 6.51
N GLN A 6 -23.21 35.96 5.77
CA GLN A 6 -23.80 35.36 4.57
C GLN A 6 -25.10 34.62 4.92
N GLN A 7 -25.11 33.77 5.95
CA GLN A 7 -26.31 33.06 6.41
C GLN A 7 -27.42 34.03 6.82
N ILE A 8 -27.07 35.09 7.56
CA ILE A 8 -28.04 36.11 8.00
C ILE A 8 -28.61 36.85 6.78
N VAL A 9 -27.78 37.23 5.80
CA VAL A 9 -28.24 37.92 4.58
C VAL A 9 -29.11 37.02 3.72
N ARG A 10 -28.75 35.74 3.55
CA ARG A 10 -29.57 34.73 2.86
C ARG A 10 -30.97 34.69 3.46
N ASP A 11 -31.04 34.69 4.78
CA ASP A 11 -32.31 34.53 5.51
C ASP A 11 -33.06 35.84 5.73
N ASN A 12 -32.37 36.97 5.60
CA ASN A 12 -32.87 38.34 5.76
C ASN A 12 -32.36 39.24 4.61
N PRO A 13 -32.89 39.09 3.37
CA PRO A 13 -32.36 39.79 2.19
C PRO A 13 -32.34 41.32 2.31
N GLY A 14 -33.20 41.91 3.14
CA GLY A 14 -33.20 43.35 3.42
C GLY A 14 -31.94 43.90 4.12
N LEU A 15 -31.09 43.00 4.63
CA LEU A 15 -29.78 43.31 5.22
C LEU A 15 -28.62 43.16 4.21
N ALA A 16 -28.88 42.71 2.98
CA ALA A 16 -27.87 42.60 1.93
C ALA A 16 -27.17 43.94 1.67
N GLY A 17 -25.83 43.90 1.58
CA GLY A 17 -24.99 45.09 1.38
C GLY A 17 -24.89 46.02 2.60
N LYS A 18 -25.63 45.76 3.69
CA LYS A 18 -25.60 46.55 4.93
C LYS A 18 -24.71 45.92 5.98
N ILE A 19 -24.78 44.60 6.15
CA ILE A 19 -23.96 43.89 7.15
C ILE A 19 -22.75 43.20 6.51
N THR A 20 -21.58 43.38 7.12
CA THR A 20 -20.33 42.70 6.76
C THR A 20 -19.60 42.27 8.03
N ALA A 21 -18.65 41.34 7.91
CA ALA A 21 -17.86 40.89 9.05
C ALA A 21 -17.10 42.03 9.75
N ASP A 22 -16.80 43.10 9.00
CA ASP A 22 -16.13 44.29 9.51
C ASP A 22 -17.07 45.30 10.17
N SER A 23 -18.37 45.29 9.84
CA SER A 23 -19.33 46.28 10.33
C SER A 23 -20.10 45.86 11.58
N VAL A 24 -20.17 44.55 11.86
CA VAL A 24 -20.91 44.01 13.02
C VAL A 24 -20.07 43.05 13.86
N GLY A 25 -20.42 42.97 15.15
CA GLY A 25 -19.99 41.94 16.09
C GLY A 25 -21.20 41.17 16.63
N VAL A 26 -20.93 40.15 17.45
CA VAL A 26 -21.97 39.31 18.07
C VAL A 26 -21.99 39.54 19.58
N ARG A 27 -23.19 39.68 20.15
CA ARG A 27 -23.40 39.73 21.60
C ARG A 27 -24.11 38.47 22.07
N GLY A 28 -23.48 37.75 22.99
CA GLY A 28 -24.02 36.52 23.56
C GLY A 28 -23.76 35.29 22.70
N VAL A 29 -24.58 34.26 22.91
CA VAL A 29 -24.50 32.96 22.23
C VAL A 29 -25.77 32.72 21.41
N PRO A 30 -25.69 31.94 20.31
CA PRO A 30 -26.87 31.63 19.50
C PRO A 30 -27.89 30.85 20.32
N VAL A 31 -29.16 31.23 20.21
CA VAL A 31 -30.27 30.59 20.90
C VAL A 31 -31.12 29.84 19.90
N ALA A 32 -31.34 28.54 20.13
CA ALA A 32 -32.25 27.75 19.31
C ALA A 32 -33.68 28.30 19.42
N LYS A 33 -34.31 28.56 18.29
CA LYS A 33 -35.69 29.06 18.19
C LYS A 33 -36.40 28.36 17.05
N ASN A 34 -37.73 28.40 17.07
CA ASN A 34 -38.54 28.02 15.92
C ASN A 34 -39.53 29.16 15.68
N VAL A 35 -39.01 30.29 15.20
CA VAL A 35 -39.77 31.53 15.01
C VAL A 35 -39.58 31.95 13.56
N ASN A 36 -40.68 32.26 12.86
CA ASN A 36 -40.69 32.64 11.45
C ASN A 36 -40.02 31.61 10.51
N GLY A 37 -40.11 30.32 10.83
CA GLY A 37 -39.48 29.25 10.07
C GLY A 37 -37.95 29.20 10.21
N ARG A 38 -37.36 29.95 11.16
CA ARG A 38 -35.92 30.00 11.41
C ARG A 38 -35.55 29.24 12.68
N ASN A 39 -34.38 28.60 12.65
CA ASN A 39 -33.91 27.69 13.69
C ASN A 39 -33.03 28.35 14.78
N THR A 40 -32.54 29.57 14.55
CA THR A 40 -31.60 30.25 15.45
C THR A 40 -31.88 31.74 15.58
N GLN A 41 -31.64 32.29 16.77
CA GLN A 41 -31.67 33.71 17.10
C GLN A 41 -30.29 34.17 17.60
N ILE A 42 -29.83 35.34 17.14
CA ILE A 42 -28.61 35.99 17.64
C ILE A 42 -28.77 37.52 17.69
N THR A 43 -28.02 38.18 18.58
CA THR A 43 -27.95 39.63 18.65
C THR A 43 -26.65 40.13 18.02
N LEU A 44 -26.78 40.96 16.98
CA LEU A 44 -25.68 41.67 16.36
C LEU A 44 -25.50 43.05 17.00
N VAL A 45 -24.26 43.50 17.09
CA VAL A 45 -23.89 44.84 17.59
C VAL A 45 -23.09 45.56 16.52
N GLY A 46 -23.47 46.80 16.21
CA GLY A 46 -22.71 47.64 15.28
C GLY A 46 -21.31 47.95 15.83
N LYS A 47 -20.26 47.73 15.02
CA LYS A 47 -18.90 48.13 15.39
C LYS A 47 -18.75 49.65 15.27
N PRO A 48 -18.23 50.35 16.29
CA PRO A 48 -18.01 51.79 16.23
C PRO A 48 -17.18 52.20 15.00
N GLY A 49 -17.58 53.29 14.33
CA GLY A 49 -16.86 53.82 13.17
C GLY A 49 -17.10 53.06 11.85
N LYS A 50 -18.03 52.09 11.81
CA LYS A 50 -18.34 51.29 10.61
C LYS A 50 -19.77 51.48 10.09
N GLY A 51 -20.39 52.62 10.42
CA GLY A 51 -21.70 53.03 9.88
C GLY A 51 -22.93 52.48 10.59
N PHE A 52 -22.77 51.61 11.60
CA PHE A 52 -23.87 51.06 12.40
C PHE A 52 -23.65 51.36 13.89
N ALA A 53 -24.74 51.67 14.59
CA ALA A 53 -24.76 51.86 16.04
C ALA A 53 -25.96 51.13 16.64
N GLY A 54 -25.80 50.62 17.86
CA GLY A 54 -26.84 49.88 18.57
C GLY A 54 -26.81 48.37 18.31
N GLU A 55 -27.88 47.71 18.74
CA GLU A 55 -28.04 46.26 18.70
C GLU A 55 -29.29 45.87 17.91
N ILE A 56 -29.20 44.77 17.16
CA ILE A 56 -30.34 44.20 16.46
C ILE A 56 -30.39 42.70 16.69
N THR A 57 -31.58 42.18 16.99
CA THR A 57 -31.81 40.74 17.09
C THR A 57 -32.30 40.23 15.74
N VAL A 58 -31.62 39.20 15.21
CA VAL A 58 -31.94 38.58 13.93
C VAL A 58 -32.20 37.09 14.11
N TYR A 59 -32.99 36.54 13.19
CA TYR A 59 -33.31 35.12 13.11
C TYR A 59 -32.74 34.57 11.80
N TYR A 60 -32.09 33.41 11.87
CA TYR A 60 -31.41 32.78 10.74
C TYR A 60 -31.30 31.27 10.96
N ASP A 61 -30.92 30.54 9.91
CA ASP A 61 -30.74 29.10 9.94
C ASP A 61 -29.26 28.70 9.96
N ARG A 62 -28.84 28.06 11.06
CA ARG A 62 -27.54 27.37 11.14
C ARG A 62 -27.53 26.16 10.23
N LEU A 63 -26.38 25.89 9.63
CA LEU A 63 -26.15 24.73 8.79
C LEU A 63 -26.10 23.46 9.65
N ASN A 64 -26.96 22.49 9.34
CA ASN A 64 -26.93 21.20 10.00
C ASN A 64 -25.89 20.30 9.35
N LEU A 65 -24.84 19.94 10.11
CA LEU A 65 -23.76 19.07 9.64
C LEU A 65 -24.29 17.69 9.18
N ALA A 66 -25.31 17.15 9.84
CA ALA A 66 -25.90 15.87 9.41
C ALA A 66 -26.58 15.97 8.05
N SER A 67 -27.17 17.13 7.74
CA SER A 67 -27.81 17.39 6.45
C SER A 67 -26.81 17.63 5.31
N LEU A 68 -25.60 18.12 5.64
CA LEU A 68 -24.54 18.35 4.65
C LEU A 68 -23.87 17.04 4.20
N PHE A 69 -23.85 16.02 5.06
CA PHE A 69 -23.11 14.76 4.82
C PHE A 69 -24.01 13.53 4.75
N LYS A 70 -25.13 13.60 4.01
CA LYS A 70 -26.11 12.49 3.90
C LYS A 70 -25.54 11.20 3.28
N SER A 71 -24.56 11.31 2.38
CA SER A 71 -23.88 10.17 1.73
C SER A 71 -22.73 9.57 2.55
N GLY A 72 -22.47 10.10 3.74
CA GLY A 72 -21.30 9.76 4.55
C GLY A 72 -20.07 10.59 4.17
N PRO A 73 -19.13 10.83 5.10
CA PRO A 73 -17.96 11.65 4.82
C PRO A 73 -16.97 10.95 3.90
N ASN A 74 -16.35 11.72 3.02
CA ASN A 74 -15.15 11.30 2.30
C ASN A 74 -14.01 11.03 3.29
N THR A 75 -13.17 10.05 2.99
CA THR A 75 -11.94 9.80 3.76
C THR A 75 -10.98 10.98 3.56
N VAL A 76 -10.65 11.66 4.66
CA VAL A 76 -9.71 12.80 4.67
C VAL A 76 -8.29 12.31 4.91
N SER A 77 -7.35 12.74 4.08
CA SER A 77 -5.92 12.60 4.40
C SER A 77 -5.50 13.73 5.34
N ILE A 78 -4.99 13.40 6.53
CA ILE A 78 -4.56 14.40 7.52
C ILE A 78 -3.03 14.40 7.71
N PRO A 79 -2.42 15.56 7.97
CA PRO A 79 -0.98 15.65 8.21
C PRO A 79 -0.54 14.80 9.40
N ARG A 80 0.65 14.18 9.32
CA ARG A 80 1.22 13.36 10.42
C ARG A 80 1.50 14.14 11.70
N SER A 81 1.62 15.46 11.60
CA SER A 81 1.77 16.36 12.74
C SER A 81 0.48 16.54 13.54
N ALA A 82 -0.70 16.32 12.94
CA ALA A 82 -1.99 16.43 13.63
C ALA A 82 -2.08 15.41 14.78
N GLN A 83 -2.50 15.88 15.95
CA GLN A 83 -2.69 15.09 17.16
C GLN A 83 -4.14 15.12 17.64
N THR A 84 -4.90 16.16 17.28
CA THR A 84 -6.23 16.42 17.83
C THR A 84 -7.29 16.66 16.75
N HIS A 85 -8.57 16.55 17.11
CA HIS A 85 -9.68 16.86 16.20
C HIS A 85 -9.57 18.27 15.59
N ALA A 86 -9.18 19.27 16.38
CA ALA A 86 -8.99 20.64 15.90
C ALA A 86 -7.92 20.76 14.81
N GLU A 87 -6.82 20.02 14.93
CA GLU A 87 -5.73 20.04 13.96
C GLU A 87 -6.07 19.29 12.66
N ALA A 88 -7.07 18.42 12.68
CA ALA A 88 -7.61 17.77 11.48
C ALA A 88 -8.66 18.62 10.73
N LEU A 89 -9.23 19.65 11.39
CA LEU A 89 -10.26 20.51 10.78
C LEU A 89 -9.82 21.20 9.48
N PRO A 90 -8.57 21.71 9.33
CA PRO A 90 -8.14 22.33 8.07
C PRO A 90 -8.28 21.40 6.86
N ALA A 91 -7.81 20.16 6.97
CA ALA A 91 -7.91 19.17 5.88
C ALA A 91 -9.37 18.77 5.61
N PHE A 92 -10.18 18.62 6.67
CA PHE A 92 -11.61 18.36 6.53
C PHE A 92 -12.36 19.52 5.88
N ASN A 93 -12.02 20.75 6.24
CA ASN A 93 -12.60 21.96 5.69
C ASN A 93 -12.25 22.14 4.22
N GLU A 94 -10.99 21.95 3.85
CA GLU A 94 -10.53 22.03 2.47
C GLU A 94 -11.26 21.03 1.58
N LEU A 95 -11.38 19.77 2.01
CA LEU A 95 -12.04 18.73 1.24
C LEU A 95 -13.54 18.98 1.05
N ASN A 96 -14.21 19.56 2.06
CA ASN A 96 -15.66 19.70 2.08
C ASN A 96 -16.15 21.14 1.88
N GLY A 97 -15.24 22.08 1.59
CA GLY A 97 -15.54 23.50 1.43
C GLY A 97 -16.03 24.21 2.70
N LEU A 98 -15.81 23.64 3.88
CA LEU A 98 -16.29 24.18 5.16
C LEU A 98 -15.30 25.17 5.81
N ASN A 99 -15.72 25.81 6.89
CA ASN A 99 -14.90 26.70 7.71
C ASN A 99 -15.08 26.41 9.21
N LEU A 100 -15.08 25.13 9.59
CA LEU A 100 -15.17 24.73 11.00
C LEU A 100 -13.89 25.12 11.74
N THR A 101 -14.06 25.74 12.90
CA THR A 101 -12.95 26.04 13.82
C THR A 101 -13.07 25.20 15.10
N ALA A 102 -12.01 25.20 15.92
CA ALA A 102 -12.04 24.50 17.21
C ALA A 102 -13.20 24.94 18.12
N SER A 103 -13.63 26.21 18.04
CA SER A 103 -14.79 26.72 18.79
C SER A 103 -16.14 26.24 18.27
N ASP A 104 -16.18 25.70 17.04
CA ASP A 104 -17.43 25.22 16.43
C ASP A 104 -17.75 23.77 16.78
N ILE A 105 -16.82 23.03 17.36
CA ILE A 105 -17.01 21.61 17.70
C ILE A 105 -16.90 21.36 19.20
N THR A 106 -17.56 20.31 19.67
CA THR A 106 -17.40 19.82 21.04
C THR A 106 -16.06 19.10 21.18
N SER A 107 -15.35 19.34 22.28
CA SER A 107 -14.11 18.62 22.65
C SER A 107 -13.03 18.64 21.54
N PRO A 108 -12.57 19.83 21.10
CA PRO A 108 -11.59 19.97 20.02
C PRO A 108 -10.23 19.28 20.28
N ASN A 109 -9.88 19.08 21.54
CA ASN A 109 -8.58 18.55 21.97
C ASN A 109 -8.57 17.02 22.16
N VAL A 110 -9.61 16.31 21.71
CA VAL A 110 -9.62 14.84 21.73
C VAL A 110 -8.51 14.34 20.80
N ALA A 111 -7.71 13.40 21.29
CA ALA A 111 -6.58 12.83 20.57
C ALA A 111 -7.06 11.95 19.40
N LEU A 112 -6.37 12.05 18.27
CA LEU A 112 -6.54 11.19 17.11
C LEU A 112 -5.68 9.93 17.26
N MET A 113 -6.22 8.79 16.84
CA MET A 113 -5.49 7.52 16.85
C MET A 113 -4.60 7.44 15.62
N LYS A 114 -3.30 7.17 15.80
CA LYS A 114 -2.29 7.13 14.72
C LYS A 114 -2.21 5.78 14.01
N TYR A 115 -3.35 5.34 13.49
CA TYR A 115 -3.42 4.10 12.76
C TYR A 115 -3.17 4.30 11.26
N ALA A 116 -2.70 3.23 10.62
CA ALA A 116 -2.53 3.13 9.18
C ALA A 116 -3.84 2.77 8.45
N THR A 117 -4.87 2.36 9.21
CA THR A 117 -6.22 2.12 8.70
C THR A 117 -7.10 3.36 8.86
N PRO A 118 -8.10 3.57 7.98
CA PRO A 118 -9.04 4.67 8.15
C PRO A 118 -9.81 4.58 9.47
N GLU A 119 -9.95 5.70 10.16
CA GLU A 119 -10.66 5.81 11.43
C GLU A 119 -11.80 6.81 11.33
N THR A 120 -12.94 6.52 11.97
CA THR A 120 -14.10 7.41 11.95
C THR A 120 -14.32 8.05 13.31
N VAL A 121 -14.36 9.37 13.33
CA VAL A 121 -14.75 10.18 14.50
C VAL A 121 -16.03 10.93 14.24
N THR A 122 -16.76 11.27 15.30
CA THR A 122 -17.96 12.13 15.20
C THR A 122 -17.60 13.55 15.61
N LEU A 123 -17.74 14.49 14.69
CA LEU A 123 -17.63 15.92 14.94
C LEU A 123 -19.03 16.46 15.26
N THR A 124 -19.26 16.78 16.53
CA THR A 124 -20.52 17.39 16.98
C THR A 124 -20.34 18.90 17.07
N ALA A 125 -21.25 19.66 16.47
CA ALA A 125 -21.24 21.11 16.56
C ALA A 125 -21.45 21.54 18.03
N HIS A 126 -20.63 22.46 18.51
CA HIS A 126 -20.78 23.06 19.82
C HIS A 126 -22.08 23.86 19.88
N ALA A 127 -22.78 23.86 21.02
CA ALA A 127 -24.05 24.58 21.17
C ALA A 127 -23.93 26.08 20.83
N ASN A 128 -22.77 26.67 21.18
CA ASN A 128 -22.44 28.07 20.92
C ASN A 128 -21.90 28.33 19.50
N SER A 129 -21.77 27.32 18.63
CA SER A 129 -21.34 27.54 17.25
C SER A 129 -22.36 28.45 16.55
N LEU A 130 -21.83 29.53 15.98
CA LEU A 130 -22.63 30.55 15.32
C LEU A 130 -23.21 30.04 13.99
N CYS A 131 -22.50 29.16 13.30
CA CYS A 131 -22.85 28.79 11.93
C CYS A 131 -23.37 27.36 11.79
N TYR A 132 -23.08 26.48 12.76
CA TYR A 132 -23.27 25.04 12.63
C TYR A 132 -24.13 24.45 13.75
N THR A 133 -24.83 23.37 13.42
CA THR A 133 -25.62 22.55 14.35
C THR A 133 -25.54 21.07 13.95
N GLY A 134 -25.98 20.17 14.82
CA GLY A 134 -25.96 18.72 14.60
C GLY A 134 -24.56 18.14 14.67
N SER A 135 -24.34 17.01 13.99
CA SER A 135 -23.07 16.29 13.98
C SER A 135 -22.81 15.69 12.61
N CYS A 136 -21.54 15.57 12.24
CA CYS A 136 -21.11 14.75 11.11
C CYS A 136 -20.09 13.71 11.56
N LYS A 137 -19.96 12.64 10.78
CA LYS A 137 -18.81 11.75 10.90
C LYS A 137 -17.68 12.34 10.06
N MET A 138 -16.44 12.12 10.47
CA MET A 138 -15.24 12.34 9.68
C MET A 138 -14.46 11.04 9.68
N THR A 139 -14.27 10.45 8.51
CA THR A 139 -13.33 9.35 8.33
C THR A 139 -11.99 9.95 7.93
N TYR A 140 -10.92 9.62 8.64
CA TYR A 140 -9.58 10.14 8.37
C TYR A 140 -8.56 9.03 8.25
N VAL A 141 -7.49 9.31 7.52
CA VAL A 141 -6.27 8.52 7.46
C VAL A 141 -5.08 9.48 7.47
N TYR A 142 -3.98 9.10 8.10
CA TYR A 142 -2.77 9.92 8.05
C TYR A 142 -2.10 9.84 6.69
N GLU A 143 -1.44 10.93 6.30
CA GLU A 143 -0.56 10.93 5.14
C GLU A 143 0.51 9.83 5.24
N PRO A 144 0.92 9.24 4.09
CA PRO A 144 2.00 8.27 4.05
C PRO A 144 3.30 8.82 4.65
N ILE A 145 4.07 7.93 5.29
CA ILE A 145 5.42 8.19 5.79
C ILE A 145 6.37 8.47 4.62
N ALA A 146 6.21 7.70 3.54
CA ALA A 146 7.05 7.77 2.34
C ALA A 146 6.31 7.19 1.13
N MET A 147 6.69 7.61 -0.07
CA MET A 147 6.11 7.16 -1.34
C MET A 147 7.07 6.26 -2.11
N TYR A 148 6.59 5.12 -2.57
CA TYR A 148 7.31 4.11 -3.35
C TYR A 148 6.56 3.79 -4.65
N PRO A 149 6.72 4.62 -5.71
CA PRO A 149 5.97 4.45 -6.96
C PRO A 149 6.18 3.09 -7.63
N LYS A 150 7.40 2.53 -7.52
CA LYS A 150 7.80 1.25 -8.12
C LYS A 150 7.56 0.03 -7.21
N SER A 151 6.67 0.14 -6.23
CA SER A 151 6.37 -0.95 -5.28
C SER A 151 5.37 -1.98 -5.84
N GLY A 152 5.14 -2.02 -7.16
CA GLY A 152 4.15 -2.89 -7.78
C GLY A 152 2.71 -2.51 -7.44
N PRO A 153 1.73 -3.40 -7.71
CA PRO A 153 0.30 -3.10 -7.63
C PRO A 153 -0.19 -2.50 -6.31
N GLY A 154 -1.28 -1.72 -6.38
CA GLY A 154 -1.95 -1.11 -5.24
C GLY A 154 -1.23 0.10 -4.63
N PRO A 155 -1.50 0.46 -3.35
CA PRO A 155 -1.03 1.69 -2.74
C PRO A 155 0.49 1.84 -2.76
N LYS A 156 0.96 3.06 -3.02
CA LYS A 156 2.39 3.42 -3.09
C LYS A 156 2.89 4.07 -1.81
N GLY A 157 2.00 4.50 -0.93
CA GLY A 157 2.32 5.16 0.33
C GLY A 157 2.56 4.15 1.45
N LEU A 158 3.69 4.28 2.14
CA LEU A 158 3.97 3.53 3.36
C LEU A 158 3.23 4.17 4.53
N MET A 159 2.27 3.46 5.14
CA MET A 159 1.37 4.02 6.15
C MET A 159 1.87 3.80 7.58
N ALA A 160 2.51 2.66 7.83
CA ALA A 160 3.13 2.31 9.11
C ALA A 160 4.44 1.55 8.91
N GLY A 161 5.30 1.59 9.92
CA GLY A 161 6.58 0.89 9.94
C GLY A 161 7.66 1.57 9.09
N ASN A 162 8.54 0.78 8.50
CA ASN A 162 9.70 1.22 7.71
C ASN A 162 9.97 0.28 6.53
N GLU A 163 11.09 0.50 5.82
CA GLU A 163 11.50 -0.28 4.65
C GLU A 163 11.83 -1.75 4.96
N LEU A 164 12.10 -2.11 6.22
CA LEU A 164 12.31 -3.51 6.61
C LEU A 164 11.00 -4.19 6.98
N TYR A 165 10.14 -3.48 7.72
CA TYR A 165 8.88 -4.00 8.24
C TYR A 165 7.84 -2.89 8.18
N GLY A 166 7.01 -2.90 7.14
CA GLY A 166 6.15 -1.78 6.81
C GLY A 166 4.82 -2.20 6.23
N PHE A 167 3.79 -1.37 6.37
CA PHE A 167 2.46 -1.61 5.83
C PHE A 167 2.05 -0.47 4.90
N PHE A 168 1.60 -0.83 3.69
CA PHE A 168 1.14 0.12 2.67
C PHE A 168 -0.37 0.31 2.68
N GLY A 169 -1.13 -0.76 2.85
CA GLY A 169 -2.58 -0.71 2.73
C GLY A 169 -3.19 -1.95 2.11
N LEU A 170 -4.46 -1.80 1.75
CA LEU A 170 -5.24 -2.79 1.01
C LEU A 170 -5.03 -2.60 -0.51
N VAL A 171 -4.95 -3.72 -1.22
CA VAL A 171 -4.90 -3.81 -2.68
C VAL A 171 -6.12 -4.61 -3.11
N SER A 172 -6.79 -4.18 -4.18
CA SER A 172 -7.95 -4.93 -4.66
C SER A 172 -7.51 -6.28 -5.26
N ALA A 173 -8.41 -7.25 -5.31
CA ALA A 173 -8.13 -8.52 -6.00
C ALA A 173 -7.93 -8.32 -7.51
N GLU A 174 -8.58 -7.31 -8.10
CA GLU A 174 -8.50 -7.00 -9.53
C GLU A 174 -7.11 -6.45 -9.90
N GLU A 175 -6.55 -5.59 -9.04
CA GLU A 175 -5.20 -5.01 -9.18
C GLU A 175 -4.10 -6.06 -9.06
N LEU A 176 -4.30 -7.11 -8.25
CA LEU A 176 -3.31 -8.17 -8.05
C LEU A 176 -3.81 -9.53 -8.57
N PHE A 177 -4.45 -10.35 -7.73
CA PHE A 177 -5.05 -11.61 -8.15
C PHE A 177 -6.37 -11.88 -7.44
N THR A 178 -7.36 -12.34 -8.18
CA THR A 178 -8.57 -12.95 -7.64
C THR A 178 -8.27 -14.35 -7.10
N SER A 179 -9.12 -14.83 -6.19
CA SER A 179 -9.04 -16.22 -5.71
C SER A 179 -9.17 -17.25 -6.84
N ASP A 180 -9.90 -16.90 -7.90
CA ASP A 180 -10.06 -17.73 -9.09
C ASP A 180 -8.76 -17.84 -9.87
N GLU A 181 -8.07 -16.73 -10.12
CA GLU A 181 -6.76 -16.72 -10.80
C GLU A 181 -5.72 -17.51 -10.00
N MET A 182 -5.69 -17.35 -8.67
CA MET A 182 -4.76 -18.08 -7.80
C MET A 182 -4.99 -19.59 -7.83
N VAL A 183 -6.24 -20.03 -7.73
CA VAL A 183 -6.58 -21.45 -7.83
C VAL A 183 -6.33 -21.97 -9.24
N TYR A 184 -6.65 -21.19 -10.28
CA TYR A 184 -6.38 -21.58 -11.65
C TYR A 184 -4.87 -21.81 -11.88
N ALA A 185 -4.01 -20.92 -11.39
CA ALA A 185 -2.55 -21.05 -11.51
C ALA A 185 -1.94 -22.24 -10.75
N LEU A 186 -2.59 -22.67 -9.66
CA LEU A 186 -2.18 -23.84 -8.88
C LEU A 186 -2.66 -25.16 -9.48
N TYR A 187 -3.89 -25.18 -9.99
CA TYR A 187 -4.57 -26.41 -10.37
C TYR A 187 -4.76 -26.59 -11.88
N ASN A 188 -4.34 -25.64 -12.70
CA ASN A 188 -4.52 -25.61 -14.16
C ASN A 188 -5.97 -25.93 -14.56
N GLY A 189 -6.93 -25.37 -13.82
CA GLY A 189 -8.36 -25.56 -14.08
C GLY A 189 -8.96 -26.91 -13.68
N THR A 190 -8.24 -27.81 -13.00
CA THR A 190 -8.77 -29.11 -12.52
C THR A 190 -9.14 -29.07 -11.03
N ASN A 191 -10.26 -29.66 -10.60
CA ASN A 191 -10.71 -29.73 -9.18
C ASN A 191 -10.72 -28.38 -8.43
N TRP A 192 -11.85 -27.68 -8.47
CA TRP A 192 -11.97 -26.32 -7.95
C TRP A 192 -12.43 -26.32 -6.48
N PRO A 193 -11.54 -26.05 -5.50
CA PRO A 193 -11.98 -25.83 -4.13
C PRO A 193 -12.89 -24.60 -4.04
N ASN A 194 -13.73 -24.57 -3.00
CA ASN A 194 -14.53 -23.38 -2.70
C ASN A 194 -13.60 -22.22 -2.36
N ARG A 195 -13.83 -21.08 -3.04
CA ARG A 195 -13.00 -19.89 -2.93
C ARG A 195 -13.71 -18.81 -2.13
N TYR A 196 -12.94 -18.07 -1.37
CA TYR A 196 -13.41 -16.92 -0.63
C TYR A 196 -13.06 -15.65 -1.39
N ALA A 197 -13.93 -14.64 -1.33
CA ALA A 197 -13.57 -13.31 -1.81
C ALA A 197 -12.46 -12.73 -0.92
N ILE A 198 -11.43 -12.17 -1.55
CA ILE A 198 -10.25 -11.63 -0.86
C ILE A 198 -9.97 -10.20 -1.34
N LYS A 199 -9.26 -9.46 -0.49
CA LYS A 199 -8.38 -8.36 -0.90
C LYS A 199 -6.95 -8.77 -0.54
N TRP A 200 -5.96 -7.98 -0.92
CA TRP A 200 -4.58 -8.20 -0.53
C TRP A 200 -4.09 -7.12 0.42
N LEU A 201 -3.20 -7.50 1.33
CA LEU A 201 -2.47 -6.62 2.21
C LEU A 201 -1.05 -6.51 1.67
N LYS A 202 -0.59 -5.28 1.50
CA LYS A 202 0.75 -4.99 0.99
C LYS A 202 1.68 -4.55 2.11
N PHE A 203 2.84 -5.18 2.18
CA PHE A 203 3.86 -4.92 3.20
C PHE A 203 5.25 -4.77 2.61
N PHE A 204 6.13 -4.13 3.38
CA PHE A 204 7.55 -4.45 3.37
C PHE A 204 7.83 -5.57 4.36
N LEU A 205 8.55 -6.61 3.92
CA LEU A 205 9.07 -7.68 4.75
C LEU A 205 10.53 -7.93 4.37
N ASN A 206 11.45 -7.70 5.32
CA ASN A 206 12.89 -7.81 5.12
C ASN A 206 13.42 -7.01 3.90
N GLY A 207 12.82 -5.86 3.59
CA GLY A 207 13.22 -5.02 2.44
C GLY A 207 12.52 -5.37 1.12
N ALA A 208 11.79 -6.49 1.06
CA ALA A 208 11.03 -6.87 -0.13
C ALA A 208 9.56 -6.46 -0.02
N VAL A 209 8.93 -6.18 -1.16
CA VAL A 209 7.49 -5.93 -1.21
C VAL A 209 6.77 -7.27 -1.23
N VAL A 210 5.89 -7.49 -0.26
CA VAL A 210 5.11 -8.73 -0.14
C VAL A 210 3.63 -8.45 -0.07
N PHE A 211 2.84 -9.38 -0.61
CA PHE A 211 1.39 -9.36 -0.61
C PHE A 211 0.86 -10.63 0.06
N VAL A 212 -0.10 -10.47 0.96
CA VAL A 212 -0.83 -11.58 1.58
C VAL A 212 -2.33 -11.33 1.54
N PRO A 213 -3.18 -12.35 1.35
CA PRO A 213 -4.60 -12.11 1.25
C PRO A 213 -5.19 -11.75 2.62
N THR A 214 -6.32 -11.04 2.63
CA THR A 214 -6.98 -10.62 3.88
C THR A 214 -7.63 -11.77 4.64
N ARG A 215 -7.71 -12.95 4.03
CA ARG A 215 -8.19 -14.21 4.60
C ARG A 215 -7.69 -15.41 3.79
N ALA A 216 -7.96 -16.63 4.22
CA ALA A 216 -7.64 -17.81 3.42
C ALA A 216 -8.34 -17.75 2.04
N ILE A 217 -7.63 -18.13 0.97
CA ILE A 217 -8.15 -18.12 -0.41
C ILE A 217 -9.19 -19.24 -0.60
N CYS A 218 -8.86 -20.42 -0.12
CA CYS A 218 -9.67 -21.63 -0.17
C CYS A 218 -9.18 -22.62 0.90
N ASN A 219 -9.91 -23.71 1.10
CA ASN A 219 -9.47 -24.80 1.97
C ASN A 219 -8.84 -25.93 1.14
N VAL A 220 -7.62 -26.33 1.51
CA VAL A 220 -6.80 -27.33 0.81
C VAL A 220 -6.01 -28.15 1.81
N THR A 221 -5.46 -29.27 1.36
CA THR A 221 -4.57 -30.08 2.21
C THR A 221 -3.13 -29.59 2.09
N TRP A 222 -2.34 -29.75 3.15
CA TRP A 222 -0.92 -29.38 3.12
C TRP A 222 -0.18 -30.21 2.07
N ALA A 223 -0.49 -31.51 1.97
CA ALA A 223 0.12 -32.41 1.00
C ALA A 223 -0.17 -31.97 -0.46
N ASP A 224 -1.39 -31.50 -0.74
CA ASP A 224 -1.75 -30.98 -2.06
C ASP A 224 -0.94 -29.72 -2.41
N LEU A 225 -0.79 -28.77 -1.47
CA LEU A 225 0.06 -27.58 -1.68
C LEU A 225 1.52 -27.95 -1.96
N TYR A 226 2.07 -28.92 -1.22
CA TYR A 226 3.42 -29.42 -1.45
C TYR A 226 3.57 -30.02 -2.85
N ASN A 227 2.63 -30.86 -3.26
CA ASN A 227 2.62 -31.49 -4.59
C ASN A 227 2.45 -30.47 -5.74
N LYS A 228 2.01 -29.23 -5.44
CA LYS A 228 1.97 -28.10 -6.39
C LYS A 228 3.20 -27.19 -6.35
N GLY A 229 4.20 -27.48 -5.51
CA GLY A 229 5.41 -26.65 -5.38
C GLY A 229 5.19 -25.32 -4.66
N ALA A 230 4.12 -25.18 -3.87
CA ALA A 230 3.63 -23.89 -3.37
C ALA A 230 3.99 -23.58 -1.90
N VAL A 231 4.86 -24.38 -1.26
CA VAL A 231 5.09 -24.29 0.19
C VAL A 231 6.29 -23.42 0.55
N PHE A 232 7.48 -23.67 -0.03
CA PHE A 232 8.75 -23.20 0.55
C PHE A 232 9.47 -22.08 -0.21
N ASP A 233 9.29 -21.91 -1.52
CA ASP A 233 10.03 -20.91 -2.33
C ASP A 233 11.56 -21.09 -2.24
N SER A 234 12.04 -22.33 -2.38
CA SER A 234 13.44 -22.71 -2.18
C SER A 234 14.18 -23.15 -3.44
N GLY A 235 13.47 -23.43 -4.55
CA GLY A 235 14.12 -23.98 -5.76
C GLY A 235 14.60 -25.43 -5.62
N ASP A 236 14.33 -26.07 -4.49
CA ASP A 236 14.60 -27.47 -4.21
C ASP A 236 13.32 -28.16 -3.68
N ALA A 237 13.42 -29.42 -3.24
CA ALA A 237 12.28 -30.14 -2.70
C ALA A 237 11.75 -29.60 -1.37
N GLY A 238 12.47 -28.65 -0.75
CA GLY A 238 12.25 -28.21 0.62
C GLY A 238 12.33 -29.38 1.61
N ARG A 239 11.80 -29.16 2.81
CA ARG A 239 11.76 -30.19 3.84
C ARG A 239 10.44 -30.95 3.80
N ARG A 240 10.39 -31.99 2.95
CA ARG A 240 9.20 -32.84 2.76
C ARG A 240 8.91 -33.70 3.98
N PRO A 241 7.64 -33.81 4.44
CA PRO A 241 7.23 -34.82 5.41
C PRO A 241 7.38 -36.24 4.82
N ASN A 242 7.89 -37.18 5.63
CA ASN A 242 7.99 -38.57 5.19
C ASN A 242 6.61 -39.25 5.25
N SER A 243 5.85 -39.12 4.15
CA SER A 243 4.44 -39.49 4.06
C SER A 243 4.11 -40.12 2.71
N THR A 244 3.10 -41.00 2.68
CA THR A 244 2.51 -41.53 1.44
C THR A 244 1.74 -40.47 0.64
N TYR A 245 1.30 -39.37 1.27
CA TYR A 245 0.56 -38.29 0.62
C TYR A 245 1.43 -37.29 -0.13
N THR A 246 2.74 -37.29 0.14
CA THR A 246 3.76 -36.54 -0.58
C THR A 246 4.80 -37.54 -1.09
N PRO A 247 4.48 -38.38 -2.08
CA PRO A 247 5.28 -39.56 -2.38
C PRO A 247 6.65 -39.23 -3.02
N ASN A 248 6.74 -38.10 -3.71
CA ASN A 248 7.91 -37.68 -4.47
C ASN A 248 8.39 -36.30 -4.02
N ASP A 249 9.66 -36.05 -4.26
CA ASP A 249 10.25 -34.73 -4.09
C ASP A 249 9.75 -33.83 -5.24
N VAL A 250 9.19 -32.68 -4.89
CA VAL A 250 8.61 -31.71 -5.82
C VAL A 250 9.34 -30.39 -5.63
N GLU A 251 9.85 -29.81 -6.71
CA GLU A 251 10.47 -28.49 -6.69
C GLU A 251 9.52 -27.43 -6.11
N GLN A 252 9.99 -26.73 -5.08
CA GLN A 252 9.22 -25.75 -4.31
C GLN A 252 9.52 -24.35 -4.79
N LEU A 253 9.23 -24.09 -6.07
CA LEU A 253 9.43 -22.78 -6.69
C LEU A 253 8.27 -22.51 -7.63
N LYS A 254 7.37 -21.62 -7.21
CA LYS A 254 6.17 -21.28 -7.97
C LYS A 254 6.12 -19.78 -8.19
N TYR A 255 6.12 -19.40 -9.47
CA TYR A 255 6.02 -18.02 -9.91
C TYR A 255 4.58 -17.66 -10.27
N MET A 256 4.22 -16.42 -9.96
CA MET A 256 2.99 -15.78 -10.41
C MET A 256 3.36 -14.52 -11.18
N VAL A 257 2.64 -14.23 -12.25
CA VAL A 257 2.88 -13.07 -13.11
C VAL A 257 1.60 -12.25 -13.22
N LYS A 258 1.70 -10.95 -12.98
CA LYS A 258 0.60 -9.99 -13.20
C LYS A 258 1.06 -8.92 -14.16
N ARG A 259 0.21 -8.61 -15.14
CA ARG A 259 0.40 -7.45 -16.02
C ARG A 259 -0.62 -6.39 -15.66
N ASP A 260 -0.16 -5.16 -15.52
CA ASP A 260 -0.98 -3.96 -15.35
C ASP A 260 -0.42 -2.82 -16.22
N ASP A 261 -0.98 -1.63 -16.05
CA ASP A 261 -0.56 -0.43 -16.79
C ASP A 261 0.87 0.03 -16.45
N GLU A 262 1.44 -0.42 -15.33
CA GLU A 262 2.81 -0.09 -14.90
C GLU A 262 3.84 -1.09 -15.43
N GLY A 263 3.41 -2.28 -15.85
CA GLY A 263 4.25 -3.27 -16.51
C GLY A 263 3.94 -4.71 -16.10
N THR A 264 4.95 -5.56 -16.22
CA THR A 264 4.86 -6.96 -15.78
C THR A 264 5.54 -7.10 -14.43
N HIS A 265 4.80 -7.62 -13.45
CA HIS A 265 5.27 -7.88 -12.10
C HIS A 265 5.39 -9.39 -11.89
N TYR A 266 6.50 -9.79 -11.28
CA TYR A 266 6.81 -11.19 -11.01
C TYR A 266 6.82 -11.42 -9.51
N PHE A 267 6.20 -12.52 -9.09
CA PHE A 267 6.06 -12.87 -7.69
C PHE A 267 6.49 -14.30 -7.45
N ARG A 268 7.24 -14.51 -6.38
CA ARG A 268 7.53 -15.83 -5.83
C ARG A 268 6.54 -16.15 -4.71
N MET A 269 6.06 -17.39 -4.69
CA MET A 269 5.00 -17.80 -3.78
C MET A 269 5.49 -18.79 -2.73
N ARG A 270 5.12 -18.53 -1.47
CA ARG A 270 5.27 -19.47 -0.34
C ARG A 270 4.11 -19.35 0.62
N ILE A 271 3.96 -20.29 1.55
CA ILE A 271 3.04 -20.14 2.69
C ILE A 271 3.80 -19.57 3.90
N PRO A 272 3.14 -19.05 4.96
CA PRO A 272 3.84 -18.48 6.10
C PRO A 272 4.64 -19.49 6.90
N TYR A 273 5.67 -18.99 7.57
CA TYR A 273 6.40 -19.69 8.62
C TYR A 273 6.27 -18.93 9.94
N TYR A 274 6.39 -19.64 11.05
CA TYR A 274 6.33 -19.06 12.38
C TYR A 274 7.70 -18.54 12.85
N THR A 275 8.73 -19.36 12.67
CA THR A 275 10.13 -19.09 13.04
C THR A 275 11.04 -19.43 11.87
N GLU A 276 12.12 -18.69 11.69
CA GLU A 276 13.08 -18.96 10.63
C GLU A 276 13.67 -20.37 10.79
N ASN A 277 13.64 -21.15 9.71
CA ASN A 277 14.42 -22.38 9.52
C ASN A 277 14.37 -23.41 10.66
N ALA A 278 13.32 -23.38 11.49
CA ALA A 278 13.16 -24.30 12.60
C ALA A 278 12.23 -25.46 12.20
N ASP A 279 12.73 -26.68 12.40
CA ASP A 279 11.97 -27.92 12.27
C ASP A 279 10.73 -27.94 13.16
N LEU A 280 10.85 -27.32 14.34
CA LEU A 280 9.81 -27.21 15.34
C LEU A 280 9.75 -25.76 15.86
N PRO A 281 8.64 -25.05 15.63
CA PRO A 281 8.45 -23.72 16.19
C PRO A 281 8.33 -23.76 17.73
N ASP A 282 9.01 -22.82 18.40
CA ASP A 282 8.87 -22.59 19.85
C ASP A 282 7.61 -21.75 20.14
N TRP A 283 6.52 -22.45 20.46
CA TRP A 283 5.21 -21.82 20.70
C TRP A 283 5.14 -20.89 21.91
N SER A 284 6.13 -20.97 22.82
CA SER A 284 6.20 -20.09 23.99
C SER A 284 6.59 -18.66 23.61
N LYS A 285 7.18 -18.47 22.43
CA LYS A 285 7.63 -17.17 21.92
C LYS A 285 6.66 -16.65 20.87
N PRO A 286 6.55 -15.33 20.65
CA PRO A 286 5.82 -14.78 19.51
C PRO A 286 6.43 -15.21 18.16
N PRO A 287 5.70 -15.07 17.03
CA PRO A 287 6.26 -15.28 15.70
C PRO A 287 7.53 -14.45 15.48
N SER A 288 8.44 -14.94 14.62
CA SER A 288 9.62 -14.18 14.22
C SER A 288 9.23 -12.81 13.66
N ILE A 289 10.02 -11.78 13.96
CA ILE A 289 9.82 -10.44 13.38
C ILE A 289 9.93 -10.44 11.85
N THR A 290 10.64 -11.43 11.30
CA THR A 290 10.79 -11.67 9.87
C THR A 290 9.64 -12.46 9.26
N SER A 291 8.74 -13.00 10.09
CA SER A 291 7.51 -13.63 9.63
C SER A 291 6.44 -12.60 9.35
N ILE A 292 5.72 -12.79 8.24
CA ILE A 292 4.55 -11.99 7.89
C ILE A 292 3.45 -12.03 8.97
N LEU A 293 3.41 -13.11 9.77
CA LEU A 293 2.46 -13.28 10.86
C LEU A 293 2.68 -12.25 11.98
N SER A 294 3.92 -11.78 12.15
CA SER A 294 4.21 -10.70 13.09
C SER A 294 3.63 -9.36 12.60
N LEU A 295 3.68 -9.10 11.29
CA LEU A 295 3.14 -7.87 10.70
C LEU A 295 1.61 -7.86 10.69
N THR A 296 0.96 -8.99 10.38
CA THR A 296 -0.50 -9.09 10.47
C THR A 296 -0.99 -8.95 11.90
N SER A 297 -0.24 -9.42 12.90
CA SER A 297 -0.57 -9.20 14.31
C SER A 297 -0.53 -7.72 14.71
N LYS A 298 0.34 -6.91 14.09
CA LYS A 298 0.39 -5.46 14.29
C LYS A 298 -0.82 -4.72 13.71
N LEU A 299 -1.52 -5.26 12.72
CA LEU A 299 -2.76 -4.68 12.17
C LEU A 299 -4.01 -5.02 12.99
N GLY A 300 -3.93 -5.91 13.98
CA GLY A 300 -5.04 -6.25 14.85
C GLY A 300 -6.23 -6.95 14.17
N SER A 301 -7.23 -7.30 14.96
CA SER A 301 -8.53 -7.85 14.55
C SER A 301 -9.63 -7.16 15.35
N VAL A 302 -10.91 -7.32 14.99
CA VAL A 302 -12.05 -6.68 15.68
C VAL A 302 -12.09 -6.88 17.20
N ASN A 303 -11.46 -7.93 17.72
CA ASN A 303 -11.39 -8.23 19.15
C ASN A 303 -10.03 -7.90 19.80
N VAL A 304 -9.02 -7.51 19.02
CA VAL A 304 -7.66 -7.22 19.48
C VAL A 304 -7.09 -6.07 18.66
N TYR A 305 -7.06 -4.86 19.25
CA TYR A 305 -6.48 -3.70 18.59
C TYR A 305 -5.00 -3.92 18.27
N GLY A 306 -4.62 -3.64 17.03
CA GLY A 306 -3.24 -3.69 16.57
C GLY A 306 -2.54 -2.35 16.81
N GLU A 307 -1.21 -2.40 16.88
CA GLU A 307 -0.35 -1.21 16.94
C GLU A 307 -0.55 -0.29 15.73
N TRP A 308 -0.79 -0.87 14.55
CA TRP A 308 -0.94 -0.16 13.28
C TRP A 308 -2.39 0.11 12.90
N GLY A 309 -3.37 -0.37 13.68
CA GLY A 309 -4.78 -0.16 13.42
C GLY A 309 -5.61 -1.40 13.65
N THR A 310 -6.78 -1.45 13.01
CA THR A 310 -7.68 -2.59 13.03
C THR A 310 -8.43 -2.66 11.71
N LEU A 311 -8.40 -3.82 11.07
CA LEU A 311 -9.23 -4.08 9.89
C LEU A 311 -10.60 -4.61 10.30
N SER A 312 -11.64 -4.18 9.58
CA SER A 312 -13.00 -4.68 9.80
C SER A 312 -13.10 -6.17 9.47
N THR A 313 -14.07 -6.89 10.05
CA THR A 313 -14.36 -8.29 9.67
C THR A 313 -14.79 -8.45 8.22
N THR A 314 -15.24 -7.36 7.59
CA THR A 314 -15.59 -7.34 6.16
C THR A 314 -14.33 -7.27 5.31
N ASP A 315 -13.31 -6.54 5.78
CA ASP A 315 -12.05 -6.37 5.04
C ASP A 315 -11.07 -7.51 5.27
N ALA A 316 -11.03 -8.09 6.48
CA ALA A 316 -10.12 -9.18 6.82
C ALA A 316 -10.69 -10.17 7.84
N ASN A 317 -10.34 -11.44 7.67
CA ASN A 317 -10.68 -12.50 8.63
C ASN A 317 -9.41 -13.18 9.15
N PHE A 318 -8.81 -12.58 10.18
CA PHE A 318 -7.58 -13.11 10.78
C PHE A 318 -7.78 -14.26 11.77
N LEU A 319 -9.01 -14.77 11.91
CA LEU A 319 -9.30 -15.98 12.67
C LEU A 319 -9.22 -17.25 11.81
N ASP A 320 -9.18 -17.10 10.47
CA ASP A 320 -9.02 -18.24 9.57
C ASP A 320 -7.73 -18.99 9.89
N TYR A 321 -7.86 -20.32 9.98
CA TYR A 321 -6.78 -21.26 10.21
C TYR A 321 -6.04 -21.52 8.90
N VAL A 322 -4.73 -21.28 8.89
CA VAL A 322 -3.89 -21.35 7.70
C VAL A 322 -2.69 -22.24 7.92
N TRP A 323 -2.27 -22.92 6.87
CA TRP A 323 -1.10 -23.79 6.88
C TRP A 323 0.20 -23.02 7.08
N LEU A 324 1.12 -23.63 7.81
CA LEU A 324 2.49 -23.17 7.95
C LEU A 324 3.46 -24.08 7.19
N GLN A 325 4.65 -23.56 6.87
CA GLN A 325 5.75 -24.34 6.30
C GLN A 325 6.23 -25.47 7.22
N HIS A 326 5.99 -25.38 8.53
CA HIS A 326 6.49 -26.32 9.53
C HIS A 326 5.73 -27.65 9.55
N HIS A 327 6.45 -28.76 9.73
CA HIS A 327 5.90 -30.10 9.85
C HIS A 327 6.35 -30.79 11.14
N ASN A 328 5.51 -31.64 11.72
CA ASN A 328 5.75 -32.33 12.99
C ASN A 328 6.15 -33.80 12.78
N GLY A 329 7.07 -34.06 11.84
CA GLY A 329 7.41 -35.43 11.42
C GLY A 329 6.22 -36.21 10.82
N GLY A 330 6.52 -37.34 10.16
CA GLY A 330 5.50 -38.22 9.56
C GLY A 330 4.47 -37.47 8.70
N ASP A 331 3.18 -37.69 9.00
CA ASP A 331 2.04 -37.14 8.26
C ASP A 331 1.45 -35.86 8.89
N GLN A 332 2.18 -35.09 9.68
CA GLN A 332 1.63 -33.91 10.38
C GLN A 332 2.27 -32.58 9.96
N ALA A 333 1.43 -31.56 9.77
CA ALA A 333 1.83 -30.18 9.54
C ALA A 333 1.19 -29.23 10.56
N TYR A 334 1.84 -28.09 10.76
CA TYR A 334 1.34 -27.05 11.65
C TYR A 334 0.41 -26.08 10.92
N TYR A 335 -0.60 -25.62 11.65
CA TYR A 335 -1.50 -24.57 11.21
C TYR A 335 -1.78 -23.61 12.36
N GLN A 336 -2.16 -22.39 12.03
CA GLN A 336 -2.54 -21.38 13.03
C GLN A 336 -3.57 -20.42 12.48
N SER A 337 -4.21 -19.65 13.36
CA SER A 337 -4.93 -18.47 12.90
C SER A 337 -3.97 -17.41 12.34
N ILE A 338 -4.39 -16.63 11.35
CA ILE A 338 -3.57 -15.56 10.74
C ILE A 338 -3.12 -14.51 11.79
N SER A 339 -3.99 -14.22 12.77
CA SER A 339 -3.69 -13.36 13.94
C SER A 339 -2.73 -13.99 14.95
N ALA A 340 -2.33 -15.24 14.72
CA ALA A 340 -1.50 -16.05 15.62
C ALA A 340 -2.13 -16.25 17.02
N SER A 341 -3.45 -16.16 17.15
CA SER A 341 -4.20 -16.34 18.40
C SER A 341 -4.43 -17.81 18.79
N TYR A 342 -4.39 -18.73 17.82
CA TYR A 342 -4.53 -20.18 18.04
C TYR A 342 -3.58 -20.93 17.12
N ARG A 343 -3.01 -22.04 17.61
CA ARG A 343 -2.01 -22.84 16.90
C ARG A 343 -2.18 -24.31 17.26
N SER A 344 -2.01 -25.21 16.27
CA SER A 344 -2.01 -26.65 16.48
C SER A 344 -1.27 -27.35 15.33
N ASN A 345 -1.02 -28.65 15.46
CA ASN A 345 -0.75 -29.52 14.31
C ASN A 345 -1.99 -30.33 13.99
N THR A 346 -2.03 -30.85 12.77
CA THR A 346 -2.99 -31.84 12.31
C THR A 346 -2.37 -32.61 11.13
N TYR A 347 -3.07 -33.61 10.64
CA TYR A 347 -2.59 -34.42 9.54
C TYR A 347 -2.55 -33.66 8.21
N ILE A 348 -1.52 -33.90 7.39
CA ILE A 348 -1.28 -33.19 6.12
C ILE A 348 -2.35 -33.45 5.05
N TYR A 349 -3.19 -34.47 5.24
CA TYR A 349 -4.34 -34.81 4.40
C TYR A 349 -5.66 -34.18 4.90
N THR A 350 -5.66 -33.49 6.04
CA THR A 350 -6.81 -32.70 6.49
C THR A 350 -6.85 -31.36 5.74
N SER A 351 -8.03 -30.75 5.67
CA SER A 351 -8.22 -29.49 4.96
C SER A 351 -8.06 -28.30 5.91
N SER A 352 -7.31 -27.29 5.50
CA SER A 352 -7.15 -25.99 6.19
C SER A 352 -6.94 -24.87 5.17
N GLY A 353 -6.87 -23.63 5.63
CA GLY A 353 -6.81 -22.45 4.76
C GLY A 353 -5.49 -22.34 4.00
N PHE A 354 -5.58 -22.14 2.69
CA PHE A 354 -4.48 -21.68 1.85
C PHE A 354 -4.29 -20.17 1.99
N TRP A 355 -3.11 -19.75 2.44
CA TRP A 355 -2.78 -18.34 2.64
C TRP A 355 -1.37 -18.06 2.11
N PRO A 356 -1.24 -17.72 0.81
CA PRO A 356 0.05 -17.47 0.19
C PRO A 356 0.62 -16.10 0.55
N ILE A 357 1.94 -16.06 0.57
CA ILE A 357 2.78 -14.87 0.53
C ILE A 357 3.31 -14.75 -0.88
N LEU A 358 2.99 -13.66 -1.56
CA LEU A 358 3.53 -13.30 -2.85
C LEU A 358 4.60 -12.24 -2.63
N GLU A 359 5.86 -12.60 -2.82
CA GLU A 359 6.97 -11.67 -2.74
C GLU A 359 7.37 -11.20 -4.13
N MET A 360 7.35 -9.89 -4.35
CA MET A 360 7.70 -9.30 -5.63
C MET A 360 9.22 -9.26 -5.81
N PHE A 361 9.71 -9.64 -6.98
CA PHE A 361 11.12 -9.60 -7.30
C PHE A 361 11.36 -8.99 -8.69
N ASP A 362 12.60 -8.58 -8.95
CA ASP A 362 13.02 -8.00 -10.22
C ASP A 362 13.75 -9.06 -11.05
N VAL A 363 13.24 -9.32 -12.25
CA VAL A 363 13.79 -10.29 -13.21
C VAL A 363 15.19 -9.94 -13.70
N ALA A 364 15.63 -8.69 -13.53
CA ALA A 364 17.02 -8.31 -13.82
C ALA A 364 18.02 -8.97 -12.86
N ASN A 365 17.56 -9.42 -11.68
CA ASN A 365 18.42 -9.95 -10.62
C ASN A 365 18.28 -11.46 -10.41
N GLU A 366 17.24 -12.10 -10.97
CA GLU A 366 16.98 -13.53 -10.79
C GLU A 366 16.56 -14.20 -12.11
N PRO A 367 17.14 -15.36 -12.49
CA PRO A 367 16.74 -16.07 -13.70
C PRO A 367 15.36 -16.70 -13.53
N VAL A 368 14.39 -16.23 -14.31
CA VAL A 368 13.03 -16.81 -14.36
C VAL A 368 12.98 -17.89 -15.45
N PRO A 369 12.42 -19.08 -15.18
CA PRO A 369 12.19 -20.08 -16.22
C PRO A 369 11.22 -19.52 -17.27
N LEU A 370 11.40 -19.91 -18.53
CA LEU A 370 10.45 -19.57 -19.59
C LEU A 370 9.09 -20.19 -19.24
N ILE A 371 8.15 -19.36 -18.77
CA ILE A 371 6.78 -19.78 -18.51
C ILE A 371 6.06 -19.78 -19.86
N ASP A 372 5.59 -20.95 -20.27
CA ASP A 372 4.75 -21.15 -21.45
C ASP A 372 3.34 -20.59 -21.17
N GLU A 373 3.23 -19.26 -21.14
CA GLU A 373 1.95 -18.59 -21.26
C GLU A 373 1.64 -18.57 -22.76
N GLY A 374 0.50 -19.12 -23.17
CA GLY A 374 0.07 -19.32 -24.57
C GLY A 374 -0.09 -18.05 -25.42
N ALA A 375 0.92 -17.20 -25.48
CA ALA A 375 1.11 -16.20 -26.49
C ALA A 375 1.56 -16.92 -27.77
N GLU A 376 0.71 -16.88 -28.78
CA GLU A 376 1.10 -17.22 -30.14
C GLU A 376 2.31 -16.36 -30.51
N LEU A 377 3.49 -16.97 -30.62
CA LEU A 377 4.73 -16.33 -31.07
C LEU A 377 4.56 -15.97 -32.55
N THR A 378 3.90 -14.85 -32.83
CA THR A 378 3.89 -14.23 -34.15
C THR A 378 5.23 -13.54 -34.36
N TRP A 379 6.22 -14.32 -34.81
CA TRP A 379 7.41 -13.75 -35.43
C TRP A 379 6.96 -13.02 -36.70
N ALA A 380 6.81 -11.70 -36.63
CA ALA A 380 6.77 -10.88 -37.83
C ALA A 380 8.22 -10.58 -38.23
N PRO A 381 8.78 -11.24 -39.27
CA PRO A 381 10.10 -10.86 -39.76
C PRO A 381 10.03 -9.42 -40.27
N SER A 382 10.71 -8.50 -39.56
CA SER A 382 10.91 -7.15 -40.07
C SER A 382 11.90 -7.23 -41.23
N VAL A 383 11.41 -7.09 -42.46
CA VAL A 383 12.26 -6.98 -43.64
C VAL A 383 13.00 -5.65 -43.57
N VAL A 384 14.28 -5.70 -43.22
CA VAL A 384 15.19 -4.55 -43.34
C VAL A 384 15.47 -4.35 -44.82
N THR A 385 14.94 -3.28 -45.40
CA THR A 385 15.36 -2.82 -46.74
C THR A 385 16.75 -2.18 -46.61
N LEU A 386 17.78 -2.90 -47.07
CA LEU A 386 19.12 -2.36 -47.25
C LEU A 386 19.05 -1.24 -48.29
N THR A 387 19.35 -0.01 -47.86
CA THR A 387 19.65 1.10 -48.78
C THR A 387 21.13 1.01 -49.13
N ASP A 388 21.45 1.17 -50.42
CA ASP A 388 22.75 0.90 -51.02
C ASP A 388 23.93 1.50 -50.23
N ILE A 389 24.91 0.63 -49.94
CA ILE A 389 26.19 1.00 -49.34
C ILE A 389 27.09 1.52 -50.47
N ASP A 390 27.48 2.79 -50.38
CA ASP A 390 28.44 3.43 -51.28
C ASP A 390 29.82 2.74 -51.13
N GLN A 391 30.31 2.11 -52.20
CA GLN A 391 31.47 1.20 -52.19
C GLN A 391 32.81 1.93 -52.30
N ASN A 392 33.17 2.84 -51.39
CA ASN A 392 34.46 3.51 -51.55
C ASN A 392 35.24 3.97 -50.31
N GLU A 393 35.34 3.15 -49.27
CA GLU A 393 36.51 3.24 -48.37
C GLU A 393 37.11 1.86 -48.06
N SER A 394 38.35 1.70 -48.48
CA SER A 394 39.11 0.46 -48.54
C SER A 394 39.52 -0.08 -47.16
N LEU A 395 39.27 -1.37 -46.94
CA LEU A 395 39.76 -2.19 -45.82
C LEU A 395 41.28 -2.02 -45.57
N ARG A 396 41.68 -1.57 -44.37
CA ARG A 396 43.05 -1.71 -43.84
C ARG A 396 43.09 -2.79 -42.75
N VAL A 397 43.94 -3.79 -42.96
CA VAL A 397 44.28 -4.84 -41.98
C VAL A 397 45.40 -4.34 -41.07
N VAL A 398 45.22 -4.41 -39.75
CA VAL A 398 46.28 -4.15 -38.75
C VAL A 398 46.72 -5.49 -38.14
N PRO A 399 48.01 -5.86 -38.18
CA PRO A 399 48.49 -7.10 -37.60
C PRO A 399 48.64 -7.00 -36.07
N ILE A 400 48.21 -8.05 -35.37
CA ILE A 400 48.35 -8.21 -33.92
C ILE A 400 49.75 -8.78 -33.66
N THR A 401 50.57 -8.07 -32.87
CA THR A 401 51.84 -8.61 -32.37
C THR A 401 51.68 -8.83 -30.86
N GLU A 402 51.83 -10.08 -30.42
CA GLU A 402 51.88 -10.43 -29.01
C GLU A 402 53.12 -9.83 -28.35
N THR A 403 52.97 -9.25 -27.15
CA THR A 403 54.07 -9.18 -26.20
C THR A 403 53.51 -9.25 -24.79
N SER A 404 53.73 -10.39 -24.15
CA SER A 404 53.60 -10.57 -22.71
C SER A 404 54.66 -9.71 -22.00
N ALA A 405 54.23 -8.92 -21.01
CA ALA A 405 55.15 -8.31 -20.05
C ALA A 405 54.52 -8.36 -18.66
N ALA A 406 55.26 -9.03 -17.78
CA ALA A 406 54.95 -9.31 -16.40
C ALA A 406 54.74 -8.06 -15.54
N ALA A 407 54.03 -8.26 -14.43
CA ALA A 407 53.72 -7.27 -13.41
C ALA A 407 54.95 -6.53 -12.86
N ASN A 408 54.78 -5.25 -12.53
CA ASN A 408 55.49 -4.61 -11.44
C ASN A 408 54.53 -3.67 -10.68
N PRO A 409 54.47 -3.74 -9.34
CA PRO A 409 53.55 -2.94 -8.52
C PRO A 409 54.03 -1.50 -8.44
N ARG A 410 53.11 -0.52 -8.53
CA ARG A 410 53.41 0.88 -8.23
C ARG A 410 52.77 1.29 -6.89
N PRO A 411 53.46 2.09 -6.04
CA PRO A 411 53.00 2.40 -4.70
C PRO A 411 51.80 3.36 -4.70
N LEU A 412 50.90 3.17 -3.74
CA LEU A 412 49.86 4.14 -3.36
C LEU A 412 50.51 5.36 -2.72
N VAL A 413 50.37 6.53 -3.36
CA VAL A 413 50.73 7.83 -2.78
C VAL A 413 49.44 8.51 -2.34
N PHE A 414 49.30 8.76 -1.03
CA PHE A 414 48.25 9.61 -0.49
C PHE A 414 48.75 11.05 -0.45
N ASN A 415 48.12 11.95 -1.20
CA ASN A 415 48.26 13.39 -0.98
C ASN A 415 46.89 13.98 -0.64
N THR A 416 46.83 14.56 0.55
CA THR A 416 45.81 15.52 0.98
C THR A 416 46.03 16.82 0.23
N ASP A 417 45.07 17.23 -0.61
CA ASP A 417 44.52 18.61 -0.68
C ASP A 417 43.65 18.82 -1.94
N ASN A 418 42.46 19.39 -1.69
CA ASN A 418 41.56 20.16 -2.57
C ASN A 418 40.62 19.49 -3.60
N THR A 419 39.35 19.41 -3.17
CA THR A 419 38.10 19.93 -3.79
C THR A 419 37.69 19.60 -5.24
N GLU A 420 36.49 18.99 -5.29
CA GLU A 420 35.30 19.27 -6.14
C GLU A 420 34.96 18.42 -7.40
N THR A 421 33.79 17.75 -7.24
CA THR A 421 32.62 17.55 -8.15
C THR A 421 32.66 16.82 -9.51
N ALA A 422 31.77 15.80 -9.54
CA ALA A 422 30.77 15.42 -10.57
C ALA A 422 31.12 14.45 -11.74
N THR A 423 30.18 13.50 -11.89
CA THR A 423 29.90 12.39 -12.83
C THR A 423 29.86 12.73 -14.34
N PRO A 424 29.76 11.78 -15.33
CA PRO A 424 29.28 10.39 -15.25
C PRO A 424 30.06 9.30 -16.03
N ALA A 425 29.66 8.05 -15.74
CA ALA A 425 30.11 6.80 -16.36
C ALA A 425 29.64 6.64 -17.82
N TRP A 426 30.50 6.04 -18.65
CA TRP A 426 30.13 5.53 -19.96
C TRP A 426 30.13 4.00 -19.97
N VAL A 427 29.02 3.47 -20.48
CA VAL A 427 28.71 2.07 -20.77
C VAL A 427 29.66 1.53 -21.85
N ARG A 428 30.11 0.28 -21.68
CA ARG A 428 30.51 -0.57 -22.82
C ARG A 428 29.81 -1.92 -22.70
N GLU A 429 28.89 -2.15 -23.62
CA GLU A 429 28.27 -3.45 -23.89
C GLU A 429 29.33 -4.46 -24.34
N ALA A 430 29.16 -5.71 -23.92
CA ALA A 430 29.90 -6.84 -24.45
C ALA A 430 29.25 -7.27 -25.79
N SER A 431 29.98 -7.13 -26.89
CA SER A 431 29.58 -7.69 -28.19
C SER A 431 29.75 -9.21 -28.19
N SER A 432 28.67 -9.92 -28.49
CA SER A 432 28.64 -11.35 -28.81
C SER A 432 29.15 -11.65 -30.23
N ASP A 433 29.60 -12.90 -30.38
CA ASP A 433 29.72 -13.73 -31.59
C ASP A 433 30.93 -13.63 -32.53
N SER A 434 31.72 -14.72 -32.57
CA SER A 434 31.62 -15.69 -33.68
C SER A 434 32.46 -16.98 -33.43
N PRO A 435 32.15 -18.10 -34.13
CA PRO A 435 32.33 -19.48 -33.65
C PRO A 435 33.58 -20.20 -34.22
N ARG A 436 33.95 -21.38 -33.65
CA ARG A 436 34.62 -22.58 -34.27
C ARG A 436 35.31 -23.45 -33.20
N PRO A 437 35.75 -24.70 -33.50
CA PRO A 437 35.02 -25.90 -33.92
C PRO A 437 35.10 -27.02 -32.84
N LEU A 438 34.28 -28.07 -32.97
CA LEU A 438 34.36 -29.28 -32.14
C LEU A 438 35.71 -30.00 -32.36
N LEU A 439 36.50 -30.16 -31.29
CA LEU A 439 37.61 -31.11 -31.24
C LEU A 439 37.22 -32.22 -30.25
N ALA A 440 37.08 -33.42 -30.78
CA ALA A 440 36.81 -34.61 -30.00
C ALA A 440 38.08 -35.06 -29.27
N THR A 441 38.10 -34.97 -27.95
CA THR A 441 38.90 -35.86 -27.09
C THR A 441 38.12 -36.20 -25.83
N THR A 442 38.16 -37.49 -25.52
CA THR A 442 37.54 -38.23 -24.42
C THR A 442 37.94 -37.73 -23.02
N ASP A 443 37.05 -38.02 -22.06
CA ASP A 443 37.14 -37.85 -20.59
C ASP A 443 36.93 -36.45 -20.02
N ASN A 444 35.68 -36.15 -19.64
CA ASN A 444 35.35 -35.16 -18.62
C ASN A 444 34.75 -35.85 -17.40
N ASP A 445 35.64 -36.25 -16.50
CA ASP A 445 35.37 -36.28 -15.06
C ASP A 445 35.64 -34.84 -14.56
N GLU A 446 34.64 -33.96 -14.58
CA GLU A 446 34.75 -32.63 -13.98
C GLU A 446 33.74 -32.43 -12.86
N ARG A 447 34.25 -32.59 -11.64
CA ARG A 447 33.65 -32.09 -10.40
C ARG A 447 33.44 -30.58 -10.53
N ALA A 448 32.18 -30.14 -10.57
CA ALA A 448 31.85 -28.73 -10.38
C ALA A 448 32.11 -28.33 -8.92
N TYR A 449 33.07 -27.42 -8.72
CA TYR A 449 33.24 -26.71 -7.46
C TYR A 449 32.16 -25.63 -7.37
N SER A 450 31.35 -25.67 -6.32
CA SER A 450 30.40 -24.60 -5.98
C SER A 450 31.14 -23.33 -5.58
N VAL A 451 30.90 -22.22 -6.30
CA VAL A 451 31.28 -20.88 -5.87
C VAL A 451 30.29 -20.43 -4.80
N ALA A 452 30.77 -20.19 -3.58
CA ALA A 452 29.97 -19.62 -2.51
C ALA A 452 29.65 -18.14 -2.84
N VAL A 453 28.38 -17.84 -3.11
CA VAL A 453 27.90 -16.45 -3.21
C VAL A 453 27.62 -15.96 -1.79
N THR A 454 28.54 -15.16 -1.25
CA THR A 454 28.31 -14.37 -0.04
C THR A 454 27.30 -13.27 -0.29
N GLY A 455 26.15 -13.35 0.37
CA GLY A 455 25.24 -12.23 0.72
C GLY A 455 24.60 -11.49 -0.45
N MET A 456 23.33 -11.81 -0.74
CA MET A 456 22.48 -10.99 -1.61
C MET A 456 22.29 -9.59 -1.03
N ALA A 457 22.66 -8.57 -1.79
CA ALA A 457 22.43 -7.17 -1.43
C ALA A 457 20.95 -6.81 -1.72
N SER A 458 20.20 -6.32 -0.72
CA SER A 458 18.88 -5.75 -0.96
C SER A 458 19.00 -4.38 -1.65
N VAL A 459 18.22 -4.15 -2.69
CA VAL A 459 18.15 -2.86 -3.36
C VAL A 459 17.27 -1.93 -2.52
N LYS A 460 17.86 -0.83 -2.01
CA LYS A 460 17.10 0.24 -1.36
C LYS A 460 16.27 1.00 -2.40
N ILE A 461 14.96 0.79 -2.41
CA ILE A 461 14.03 1.66 -3.14
C ILE A 461 14.07 3.02 -2.47
N ARG A 462 14.49 4.07 -3.18
CA ARG A 462 14.59 5.42 -2.61
C ARG A 462 13.23 6.14 -2.64
N PRO A 463 12.81 6.79 -1.54
CA PRO A 463 11.60 7.58 -1.54
C PRO A 463 11.75 8.84 -2.41
N ILE A 464 10.65 9.28 -3.02
CA ILE A 464 10.55 10.61 -3.61
C ILE A 464 9.86 11.53 -2.61
N ILE A 465 10.50 12.65 -2.25
CA ILE A 465 9.89 13.73 -1.48
C ILE A 465 9.13 14.60 -2.48
N LEU A 466 7.81 14.52 -2.49
CA LEU A 466 6.96 15.43 -3.26
C LEU A 466 6.57 16.62 -2.38
N THR A 467 6.83 17.83 -2.86
CA THR A 467 6.26 19.07 -2.32
C THR A 467 4.80 19.19 -2.77
N THR A 468 3.98 19.80 -1.92
CA THR A 468 2.50 19.86 -1.89
C THR A 468 1.78 20.32 -3.18
N ASP A 469 2.49 20.65 -4.25
CA ASP A 469 1.96 21.31 -5.45
C ASP A 469 1.40 20.38 -6.55
N GLN A 470 1.26 19.06 -6.30
CA GLN A 470 0.80 18.10 -7.32
C GLN A 470 -0.60 17.52 -7.10
N ILE A 471 -1.36 18.01 -6.11
CA ILE A 471 -2.76 17.61 -5.93
C ILE A 471 -3.65 18.59 -6.70
N ALA A 472 -4.37 18.11 -7.72
CA ALA A 472 -5.41 18.89 -8.37
C ALA A 472 -6.46 19.30 -7.33
N GLN A 473 -6.54 20.60 -7.03
CA GLN A 473 -7.52 21.10 -6.07
C GLN A 473 -8.94 20.89 -6.62
N PRO A 474 -9.86 20.27 -5.86
CA PRO A 474 -11.25 20.21 -6.26
C PRO A 474 -11.85 21.62 -6.33
N SER A 475 -12.78 21.81 -7.26
CA SER A 475 -13.50 23.08 -7.46
C SER A 475 -14.14 23.53 -6.16
N LYS A 476 -13.81 24.75 -5.70
CA LYS A 476 -14.42 25.36 -4.51
C LYS A 476 -15.93 25.45 -4.68
N ILE A 477 -16.70 24.81 -3.80
CA ILE A 477 -18.14 25.01 -3.69
C ILE A 477 -18.38 26.25 -2.82
N THR A 478 -19.03 27.28 -3.39
CA THR A 478 -19.39 28.49 -2.66
C THR A 478 -20.62 28.22 -1.79
N LEU A 479 -20.42 27.99 -0.49
CA LEU A 479 -21.50 27.72 0.48
C LEU A 479 -22.44 28.91 0.71
N GLY A 480 -22.13 30.09 0.19
CA GLY A 480 -22.95 31.30 0.31
C GLY A 480 -24.23 31.28 -0.55
N ASP A 481 -24.26 30.44 -1.59
CA ASP A 481 -25.34 30.40 -2.59
C ASP A 481 -26.18 29.11 -2.51
N THR A 482 -25.88 28.22 -1.56
CA THR A 482 -26.63 26.98 -1.40
C THR A 482 -27.96 27.28 -0.72
N ASN A 483 -29.02 27.27 -1.53
CA ASN A 483 -30.40 27.37 -1.07
C ASN A 483 -30.67 26.28 -0.02
N GLY A 484 -31.56 26.58 0.94
CA GLY A 484 -31.91 25.69 2.05
C GLY A 484 -32.52 24.34 1.68
N GLU A 485 -32.49 23.93 0.41
CA GLU A 485 -32.73 22.56 -0.04
C GLU A 485 -31.61 22.11 -0.99
N LEU A 486 -31.18 20.86 -0.73
CA LEU A 486 -30.15 20.14 -1.43
C LEU A 486 -30.53 19.91 -2.89
N ASP A 487 -29.67 20.31 -3.83
CA ASP A 487 -29.65 19.72 -5.19
C ASP A 487 -28.24 19.71 -5.81
N GLY A 488 -27.20 19.87 -5.00
CA GLY A 488 -25.79 19.86 -5.46
C GLY A 488 -24.98 18.62 -5.07
N PHE A 489 -25.57 17.68 -4.34
CA PHE A 489 -24.91 16.44 -3.91
C PHE A 489 -25.80 15.25 -4.29
N GLN A 490 -25.68 14.80 -5.53
CA GLN A 490 -26.04 13.44 -5.92
C GLN A 490 -24.81 12.55 -5.85
#